data_AF-A0A1R1MB31-F1
#
_entry.id   AF-A0A1R1MB31-F1
#
_cell.length_a   1.000
_cell.length_b   1.000
_cell.length_c   1.000
_cell.angle_alpha   90.00
_cell.angle_beta   90.00
_cell.angle_gamma   90.00
#
_symmetry.space_group_name_H-M   'P 1'
#
loop_
_entity.id
_entity.type
_entity.pdbx_description
1 polymer ?
#
loop_
_entity_poly.entity_id
_entity_poly.type
_entity_poly.pdbx_seq_one_letter_code
_entity_poly.pdbx_strand_id
1 'polypeptide(L)' 'MIVDELTANGVVEPKRLFESPFTDYAPTGPDMLFPDAEVIEIVGILRGVKANAVPAGVA' A
#
# COMPACT_ATOMS: atom_id res chain seq x y z
N MET A 1 -8.38 1.56 7.96
CA MET A 1 -7.91 2.25 6.73
C MET A 1 -6.50 1.79 6.40
N ILE A 2 -6.01 1.99 5.17
CA ILE A 2 -4.64 1.55 4.80
C ILE A 2 -3.57 2.29 5.63
N VAL A 3 -3.86 3.54 6.00
CA VAL A 3 -3.02 4.36 6.88
C VAL A 3 -2.90 3.75 8.28
N ASP A 4 -3.97 3.16 8.82
CA ASP A 4 -3.94 2.53 10.15
C ASP A 4 -3.06 1.27 10.13
N GLU A 5 -3.19 0.45 9.07
CA GLU A 5 -2.36 -0.75 8.89
C GLU A 5 -0.88 -0.38 8.75
N LEU A 6 -0.58 0.69 7.99
CA LEU A 6 0.77 1.21 7.86
C LEU A 6 1.31 1.77 9.18
N THR A 7 0.48 2.46 9.95
CA THR A 7 0.86 3.02 11.25
C THR A 7 1.14 1.92 12.26
N ALA A 8 0.33 0.86 12.29
CA ALA A 8 0.46 -0.23 13.25
C ALA A 8 1.66 -1.13 12.94
N ASN A 9 1.91 -1.42 11.66
CA ASN A 9 2.93 -2.39 11.25
C ASN A 9 4.24 -1.74 10.79
N GLY A 10 4.26 -0.43 10.55
CA GLY A 10 5.37 0.31 9.94
C GLY A 10 5.60 0.01 8.45
N VAL A 11 5.07 -1.11 7.95
CA VAL A 11 5.13 -1.55 6.55
C VAL A 11 3.81 -2.17 6.12
N VAL A 12 3.46 -1.98 4.84
CA VAL A 12 2.32 -2.64 4.20
C VAL A 12 2.71 -3.04 2.78
N GLU A 13 2.38 -4.26 2.37
CA GLU A 13 2.59 -4.69 0.99
C GLU A 13 1.57 -4.03 0.07
N PRO A 14 1.95 -3.48 -1.09
CA PRO A 14 1.01 -2.82 -2.00
C PRO A 14 -0.16 -3.70 -2.46
N LYS A 15 0.04 -5.02 -2.52
CA LYS A 15 -1.02 -5.98 -2.85
C LYS A 15 -2.22 -5.91 -1.89
N ARG A 16 -2.01 -5.44 -0.65
CA ARG A 16 -3.07 -5.29 0.36
C ARG A 16 -4.19 -4.39 -0.13
N LEU A 17 -3.90 -3.39 -0.98
CA LEU A 17 -4.92 -2.51 -1.58
C LEU A 17 -5.97 -3.27 -2.41
N PHE A 18 -5.65 -4.49 -2.86
CA PHE A 18 -6.50 -5.35 -3.68
C PHE A 18 -7.09 -6.51 -2.87
N GLU A 19 -7.06 -6.43 -1.54
CA GLU A 19 -7.61 -7.42 -0.62
C GLU A 19 -8.65 -6.77 0.30
N SER A 20 -9.55 -7.59 0.87
CA SER A 20 -10.45 -7.14 1.93
C SER A 20 -9.64 -6.69 3.16
N PRO A 21 -10.03 -5.61 3.86
CA PRO A 21 -11.29 -4.85 3.73
C PRO A 21 -11.28 -3.70 2.70
N PHE A 22 -10.19 -3.52 1.96
CA PHE A 22 -10.04 -2.36 1.06
C PHE A 22 -10.86 -2.52 -0.22
N THR A 23 -10.98 -3.75 -0.71
CA THR A 23 -11.84 -4.08 -1.85
C THR A 23 -13.33 -4.08 -1.52
N ASP A 24 -13.71 -4.09 -0.25
CA ASP A 24 -15.12 -4.10 0.15
C ASP A 24 -15.82 -2.78 -0.25
N TYR A 25 -15.06 -1.68 -0.26
CA TYR A 25 -15.51 -0.36 -0.72
C TYR A 25 -15.19 -0.07 -2.19
N ALA A 26 -14.17 -0.74 -2.74
CA ALA A 26 -13.75 -0.61 -4.13
C ALA A 26 -13.57 -2.01 -4.74
N PRO A 27 -14.64 -2.65 -5.27
CA PRO A 27 -14.62 -4.04 -5.72
C PRO A 27 -13.53 -4.43 -6.72
N THR A 28 -13.06 -3.49 -7.54
CA THR A 28 -11.96 -3.71 -8.50
C THR A 28 -10.61 -3.23 -7.98
N GLY A 29 -10.53 -2.86 -6.70
CA GLY A 29 -9.34 -2.26 -6.09
C GLY A 29 -9.27 -0.74 -6.24
N PRO A 30 -8.11 -0.14 -5.92
CA PRO A 30 -7.91 1.31 -5.94
C PRO A 30 -8.15 1.96 -7.32
N ASP A 31 -8.06 1.20 -8.40
CA ASP A 31 -8.35 1.66 -9.78
C ASP A 31 -9.81 2.12 -9.97
N MET A 32 -10.73 1.74 -9.08
CA MET A 32 -12.10 2.29 -9.10
C MET A 32 -12.15 3.74 -8.61
N LEU A 33 -11.23 4.12 -7.72
CA LEU A 33 -11.27 5.39 -6.99
C LEU A 33 -10.28 6.41 -7.55
N PHE A 34 -9.18 5.94 -8.12
CA PHE A 34 -8.08 6.77 -8.59
C PHE A 34 -7.72 6.42 -10.04
N PRO A 35 -7.27 7.38 -10.85
CA PRO A 35 -6.66 7.09 -12.15
C PRO A 35 -5.42 6.20 -12.01
N ASP A 36 -5.13 5.38 -13.03
CA ASP A 36 -4.00 4.45 -13.05
C ASP A 36 -2.66 5.09 -12.62
N ALA A 37 -2.41 6.33 -13.05
CA ALA A 37 -1.19 7.07 -12.71
C ALA A 37 -1.06 7.30 -11.19
N GLU A 38 -2.17 7.62 -10.51
CA GLU A 38 -2.20 7.82 -9.06
C GLU A 38 -2.12 6.48 -8.32
N VAL A 39 -2.74 5.42 -8.84
CA VAL A 39 -2.58 4.07 -8.28
C VAL A 39 -1.13 3.63 -8.30
N ILE A 40 -0.42 3.87 -9.42
CA ILE A 40 1.02 3.60 -9.55
C ILE A 40 1.82 4.40 -8.51
N GLU A 41 1.46 5.68 -8.30
CA GLU A 41 2.11 6.52 -7.29
C GLU A 41 1.89 5.99 -5.86
N ILE A 42 0.67 5.62 -5.49
CA ILE A 42 0.34 5.04 -4.18
C ILE A 42 1.15 3.76 -3.94
N VAL A 43 1.21 2.86 -4.94
CA VAL A 43 2.01 1.64 -4.88
C VAL A 43 3.51 1.97 -4.69
N GLY A 44 4.00 2.99 -5.39
CA GLY A 44 5.37 3.49 -5.26
C GLY A 44 5.67 4.00 -3.85
N ILE A 45 4.77 4.78 -3.26
CA ILE A 45 4.90 5.29 -1.89
C ILE A 45 4.98 4.14 -0.89
N LEU A 46 4.08 3.16 -0.96
CA LEU A 46 4.09 2.00 -0.05
C LEU A 46 5.39 1.20 -0.14
N ARG A 47 5.92 1.02 -1.36
CA ARG A 47 7.23 0.38 -1.59
C ARG A 47 8.38 1.21 -0.99
N GLY A 48 8.34 2.53 -1.18
CA GLY A 48 9.31 3.45 -0.61
C GLY A 48 9.33 3.40 0.92
N VAL A 49 8.15 3.43 1.55
CA VAL A 49 8.04 3.29 3.01
C VAL A 49 8.62 1.96 3.48
N LYS A 50 8.27 0.84 2.84
CA LYS A 50 8.83 -0.48 3.16
C LYS A 50 10.35 -0.52 3.03
N ALA A 51 10.91 0.07 1.97
CA ALA A 51 12.35 0.12 1.76
C ALA A 51 13.10 0.93 2.83
N ASN A 52 12.47 1.96 3.39
CA ASN A 52 13.06 2.77 4.46
C ASN A 52 12.83 2.16 5.85
N ALA A 53 11.76 1.39 6.04
CA ALA A 53 11.43 0.76 7.32
C ALA A 53 12.20 -0.54 7.57
N VAL A 54 12.59 -1.26 6.52
CA VAL A 54 13.42 -2.47 6.63
C VAL A 54 14.89 -2.03 6.60
N PRO A 55 15.69 -2.30 7.65
CA PRO A 55 17.12 -2.02 7.60
C PRO A 55 17.75 -2.76 6.42
N ALA A 56 18.52 -2.05 5.59
CA ALA A 56 19.42 -2.70 4.64
C ALA A 56 20.38 -3.54 5.48
N GLY A 57 20.21 -4.86 5.44
CA GLY A 57 20.93 -5.79 6.32
C GLY A 57 22.42 -5.43 6.37
N VAL A 58 22.92 -5.22 7.58
CA VAL A 58 24.37 -5.15 7.81
C VAL A 58 24.90 -6.54 7.45
N ALA A 59 25.81 -6.57 6.46
CA ALA A 59 26.44 -7.78 5.94
C ALA A 59 27.17 -8.58 7.03
#